data_AF-A0A351NXA9-F1
#
_entry.id   AF-A0A351NXA9-F1
#
_cell.length_a   1.000
_cell.length_b   1.000
_cell.length_c   1.000
_cell.angle_alpha   90.00
_cell.angle_beta   90.00
_cell.angle_gamma   90.00
#
_symmetry.space_group_name_H-M   'P 1'
#
loop_
_entity.id
_entity.type
_entity.pdbx_description
1 polymer ?
#
loop_
_entity_poly.entity_id
_entity_poly.type
_entity_poly.pdbx_seq_one_letter_code
_entity_poly.pdbx_strand_id
1 'polypeptide(L)'
;ENNVPTVDPLSDYTIPVGTPFVLTGSASDADVSDNLTYTWEQKDDGTVPSDVFGPTNTQGANFRSLLPSQEPTRYLPLLSSVISGNLTLEDPYIGSPWETLSTVPREFTFALTVRDNSVGGGGVAYRDMTVTVVDNDG
;
A
#
# COMPACT_ATOMS: atom_id res chain seq x y z
N GLU A 1 -13.80 17.51 22.43
CA GLU A 1 -12.92 16.34 22.69
C GLU A 1 -12.70 15.69 21.34
N ASN A 2 -11.53 15.09 21.10
CA ASN A 2 -11.24 14.44 19.83
C ASN A 2 -11.88 13.04 19.78
N ASN A 3 -12.44 12.67 18.64
CA ASN A 3 -12.94 11.35 18.31
C ASN A 3 -11.93 10.66 17.39
N VAL A 4 -11.75 9.35 17.54
CA VAL A 4 -10.86 8.59 16.66
C VAL A 4 -11.56 8.40 15.30
N PRO A 5 -10.84 8.55 14.17
CA PRO A 5 -11.43 8.33 12.86
C PRO A 5 -11.88 6.88 12.69
N THR A 6 -12.82 6.64 11.80
CA THR A 6 -13.28 5.31 11.41
C THR A 6 -12.96 5.06 9.96
N VAL A 7 -12.18 4.01 9.68
CA VAL A 7 -11.93 3.53 8.31
C VAL A 7 -13.11 2.69 7.86
N ASP A 8 -13.61 2.93 6.65
CA ASP A 8 -14.68 2.13 6.05
C ASP A 8 -14.19 0.71 5.70
N PRO A 9 -15.09 -0.29 5.59
CA PRO A 9 -14.69 -1.63 5.18
C PRO A 9 -13.93 -1.64 3.84
N LEU A 10 -12.84 -2.40 3.80
CA LEU A 10 -12.04 -2.61 2.59
C LEU A 10 -12.43 -3.93 1.93
N SER A 11 -12.22 -4.03 0.61
CA SER A 11 -12.44 -5.26 -0.15
C SER A 11 -11.11 -5.93 -0.45
N ASP A 12 -11.10 -7.26 -0.42
CA ASP A 12 -9.99 -8.06 -0.92
C ASP A 12 -10.07 -8.20 -2.45
N TYR A 13 -8.92 -8.40 -3.09
CA TYR A 13 -8.81 -8.50 -4.55
C TYR A 13 -7.96 -9.69 -4.97
N THR A 14 -8.28 -10.24 -6.15
CA THR A 14 -7.45 -11.22 -6.84
C THR A 14 -7.02 -10.64 -8.19
N ILE A 15 -5.73 -10.64 -8.46
CA ILE A 15 -5.14 -10.07 -9.69
C ILE A 15 -4.17 -11.07 -10.32
N PRO A 16 -4.01 -11.07 -11.65
CA PRO A 16 -2.94 -11.84 -12.29
C PRO A 16 -1.55 -11.28 -11.98
N VAL A 17 -0.52 -12.13 -12.06
CA VAL A 17 0.89 -11.73 -12.00
C VAL A 17 1.21 -10.57 -12.95
N GLY A 18 2.08 -9.66 -12.51
CA GLY A 18 2.53 -8.52 -13.31
C GLY A 18 1.47 -7.45 -13.58
N THR A 19 0.35 -7.45 -12.86
CA THR A 19 -0.74 -6.48 -13.03
C THR A 19 -0.58 -5.27 -12.10
N PRO A 20 -0.44 -4.03 -12.62
CA PRO A 20 -0.52 -2.82 -11.81
C PRO A 20 -1.91 -2.68 -11.18
N PHE A 21 -1.97 -2.19 -9.95
CA PHE A 21 -3.22 -2.02 -9.23
C PHE A 21 -3.27 -0.71 -8.43
N VAL A 22 -4.47 -0.34 -8.03
CA VAL A 22 -4.76 0.87 -7.26
C VAL A 22 -5.54 0.49 -6.03
N LEU A 23 -5.13 1.01 -4.89
CA LEU A 23 -5.87 0.88 -3.63
C LEU A 23 -6.50 2.23 -3.31
N THR A 24 -7.80 2.24 -3.08
CA THR A 24 -8.56 3.42 -2.66
C THR A 24 -9.37 3.03 -1.44
N GLY A 25 -9.35 3.87 -0.41
CA GLY A 25 -10.21 3.71 0.76
C GLY A 25 -10.95 4.99 1.10
N SER A 26 -11.71 4.93 2.18
CA SER A 26 -12.41 6.08 2.74
C SER A 26 -12.47 5.96 4.25
N ALA A 27 -12.63 7.10 4.91
CA ALA A 27 -12.79 7.18 6.34
C ALA A 27 -13.68 8.37 6.70
N SER A 28 -14.23 8.32 7.90
CA SER A 28 -15.02 9.38 8.48
C SER A 28 -14.50 9.72 9.87
N ASP A 29 -14.72 10.95 10.29
CA ASP A 29 -14.49 11.41 11.66
C ASP A 29 -15.72 12.17 12.14
N ALA A 30 -16.08 12.04 13.41
CA ALA A 30 -17.17 12.80 14.00
C ALA A 30 -16.80 14.28 14.14
N ASP A 31 -15.50 14.59 14.30
CA ASP A 31 -14.97 15.94 14.33
C ASP A 31 -14.73 16.45 12.90
N VAL A 32 -15.77 17.00 12.28
CA VAL A 32 -15.77 17.44 10.88
C VAL A 32 -14.75 18.53 10.52
N SER A 33 -14.08 19.14 11.51
CA SER A 33 -12.98 20.09 11.30
C SER A 33 -11.63 19.42 11.07
N ASP A 34 -11.53 18.12 11.34
CA ASP A 34 -10.26 17.42 11.36
C ASP A 34 -9.84 17.00 9.95
N ASN A 35 -8.56 17.20 9.65
CA ASN A 35 -8.03 16.98 8.31
C ASN A 35 -7.42 15.59 8.23
N LEU A 36 -8.20 14.64 7.69
CA LEU A 36 -7.76 13.27 7.56
C LEU A 36 -6.56 13.12 6.61
N THR A 37 -5.58 12.32 7.03
CA THR A 37 -4.49 11.86 6.17
C THR A 37 -4.42 10.34 6.13
N TYR A 38 -4.07 9.82 4.97
CA TYR A 38 -4.16 8.42 4.60
C TYR A 38 -2.76 7.88 4.29
N THR A 39 -2.52 6.62 4.66
CA THR A 39 -1.31 5.88 4.28
C THR A 39 -1.68 4.45 3.95
N TRP A 40 -1.41 4.06 2.71
CA TRP A 40 -1.46 2.67 2.29
C TRP A 40 -0.07 2.06 2.44
N GLU A 41 0.07 0.97 3.19
CA GLU A 41 1.36 0.32 3.44
C GLU A 41 1.23 -1.18 3.25
N GLN A 42 2.25 -1.82 2.70
CA GLN A 42 2.34 -3.27 2.74
C GLN A 42 2.82 -3.70 4.13
N LYS A 43 2.12 -4.65 4.74
CA LYS A 43 2.33 -5.13 6.12
C LYS A 43 3.03 -6.48 6.20
N ASP A 44 3.31 -7.10 5.05
CA ASP A 44 4.05 -8.36 4.98
C ASP A 44 5.44 -8.20 5.60
N ASP A 45 5.71 -8.97 6.65
CA ASP A 45 6.98 -8.97 7.35
C ASP A 45 8.01 -9.83 6.61
N GLY A 46 9.29 -9.49 6.81
CA GLY A 46 10.38 -10.20 6.17
C GLY A 46 11.64 -9.34 6.05
N THR A 47 12.76 -10.01 5.84
CA THR A 47 14.04 -9.35 5.55
C THR A 47 14.27 -9.37 4.04
N VAL A 48 14.11 -8.21 3.40
CA VAL A 48 14.28 -8.05 1.95
C VAL A 48 15.43 -7.07 1.67
N PRO A 49 16.69 -7.53 1.69
CA PRO A 49 17.82 -6.74 1.23
C PRO A 49 17.74 -6.51 -0.29
N SER A 50 18.56 -5.60 -0.82
CA SER A 50 18.54 -5.21 -2.24
C SER A 50 18.75 -6.39 -3.19
N ASP A 51 19.62 -7.34 -2.83
CA ASP A 51 19.94 -8.54 -3.62
C ASP A 51 18.86 -9.63 -3.58
N VAL A 52 17.86 -9.48 -2.70
CA VAL A 52 16.67 -10.34 -2.61
C VAL A 52 15.43 -9.65 -3.18
N PHE A 53 15.44 -8.32 -3.24
CA PHE A 53 14.32 -7.54 -3.77
C PHE A 53 14.14 -7.82 -5.26
N GLY A 54 12.94 -8.29 -5.64
CA GLY A 54 12.65 -8.63 -7.02
C GLY A 54 11.21 -9.10 -7.22
N PRO A 55 10.76 -9.22 -8.47
CA PRO A 55 9.38 -9.60 -8.80
C PRO A 55 9.07 -11.07 -8.47
N THR A 56 10.09 -11.93 -8.39
CA THR A 56 9.97 -13.34 -8.02
C THR A 56 10.12 -13.60 -6.52
N ASN A 57 10.42 -12.56 -5.73
CA ASN A 57 10.54 -12.69 -4.28
C ASN A 57 9.15 -12.94 -3.65
N THR A 58 9.07 -13.97 -2.81
CA THR A 58 7.84 -14.40 -2.13
C THR A 58 7.78 -14.00 -0.65
N GLN A 59 8.74 -13.22 -0.16
CA GLN A 59 8.86 -12.83 1.25
C GLN A 59 8.91 -11.32 1.42
N GLY A 60 8.39 -10.82 2.55
CA GLY A 60 8.41 -9.41 2.90
C GLY A 60 7.76 -8.47 1.89
N ALA A 61 8.05 -7.17 2.05
CA ALA A 61 7.43 -6.12 1.28
C ALA A 61 8.03 -5.96 -0.13
N ASN A 62 7.15 -5.83 -1.12
CA ASN A 62 7.44 -5.45 -2.50
C ASN A 62 7.27 -3.96 -2.73
N PHE A 63 6.54 -3.26 -1.87
CA PHE A 63 6.22 -1.84 -2.03
C PHE A 63 6.64 -1.05 -0.78
N ARG A 64 7.51 -0.06 -0.96
CA ARG A 64 7.94 0.83 0.13
C ARG A 64 6.76 1.53 0.82
N SER A 65 6.92 1.89 2.09
CA SER A 65 6.01 2.87 2.70
C SER A 65 6.22 4.27 2.13
N LEU A 66 5.16 5.08 2.13
CA LEU A 66 5.16 6.48 1.71
C LEU A 66 4.60 7.35 2.84
N LEU A 67 4.93 8.64 2.83
CA LEU A 67 4.42 9.57 3.82
C LEU A 67 2.89 9.69 3.74
N PRO A 68 2.21 9.95 4.87
CA PRO A 68 0.79 10.25 4.86
C PRO A 68 0.44 11.42 3.95
N SER A 69 -0.69 11.34 3.26
CA SER A 69 -1.18 12.40 2.38
C SER A 69 -2.69 12.56 2.51
N GLN A 70 -3.27 13.63 1.96
CA GLN A 70 -4.73 13.78 1.88
C GLN A 70 -5.36 12.92 0.77
N GLU A 71 -4.55 12.31 -0.09
CA GLU A 71 -5.03 11.41 -1.13
C GLU A 71 -5.31 10.02 -0.54
N PRO A 72 -6.57 9.53 -0.60
CA PRO A 72 -6.92 8.22 -0.09
C PRO A 72 -6.57 7.09 -1.07
N THR A 73 -5.96 7.43 -2.21
CA THR A 73 -5.67 6.53 -3.33
C THR A 73 -4.16 6.34 -3.49
N ARG A 74 -3.72 5.10 -3.65
CA ARG A 74 -2.33 4.72 -3.92
C ARG A 74 -2.23 3.84 -5.16
N TYR A 75 -1.36 4.23 -6.09
CA TYR A 75 -0.97 3.42 -7.25
C TYR A 75 0.20 2.51 -6.89
N LEU A 76 0.15 1.25 -7.31
CA LEU A 76 1.14 0.24 -7.03
C LEU A 76 1.54 -0.47 -8.35
N PRO A 77 2.77 -0.24 -8.87
CA PRO A 77 3.79 0.69 -8.37
C PRO A 77 3.39 2.17 -8.58
N LEU A 78 4.28 3.10 -8.21
CA LEU A 78 4.13 4.54 -8.42
C LEU A 78 3.58 4.84 -9.82
N LEU A 79 2.61 5.75 -9.90
CA LEU A 79 1.94 6.10 -11.17
C LEU A 79 2.94 6.47 -12.27
N SER A 80 4.04 7.17 -11.94
CA SER A 80 5.11 7.48 -12.89
C SER A 80 5.81 6.25 -13.45
N SER A 81 5.99 5.20 -12.64
CA SER A 81 6.57 3.92 -13.05
C SER A 81 5.60 3.17 -13.96
N VAL A 82 4.31 3.19 -13.64
CA VAL A 82 3.25 2.61 -14.48
C VAL A 82 3.22 3.27 -15.85
N ILE A 83 3.18 4.60 -15.90
CA ILE A 83 3.18 5.37 -17.16
C ILE A 83 4.42 5.10 -18.00
N SER A 84 5.57 4.89 -17.35
CA SER A 84 6.84 4.63 -18.01
C SER A 84 7.05 3.15 -18.37
N GLY A 85 6.13 2.25 -17.98
CA GLY A 85 6.24 0.81 -18.18
C GLY A 85 7.28 0.10 -17.30
N ASN A 86 7.81 0.78 -16.28
CA ASN A 86 8.80 0.24 -15.35
C ASN A 86 8.10 -0.48 -14.19
N LEU A 87 7.46 -1.62 -14.50
CA LEU A 87 6.56 -2.31 -13.57
C LEU A 87 7.25 -3.23 -12.56
N THR A 88 8.47 -3.68 -12.89
CA THR A 88 9.29 -4.53 -12.03
C THR A 88 10.63 -3.86 -11.77
N LEU A 89 11.20 -4.16 -10.61
CA LEU A 89 12.51 -3.68 -10.18
C LEU A 89 13.25 -4.83 -9.48
N GLU A 90 14.50 -4.99 -9.85
CA GLU A 90 15.48 -5.94 -9.29
C GLU A 90 16.73 -5.14 -8.90
N ASP A 91 17.47 -5.62 -7.90
CA ASP A 91 18.72 -5.00 -7.41
C ASP A 91 18.62 -3.46 -7.20
N PRO A 92 17.63 -2.96 -6.43
CA PRO A 92 17.46 -1.53 -6.19
C PRO A 92 18.66 -0.92 -5.47
N TYR A 93 18.92 0.36 -5.79
CA TYR A 93 19.95 1.17 -5.14
C TYR A 93 19.31 2.30 -4.31
N ILE A 94 20.13 3.03 -3.55
CA ILE A 94 19.66 4.19 -2.77
C ILE A 94 19.08 5.24 -3.73
N GLY A 95 17.77 5.50 -3.60
CA GLY A 95 17.03 6.42 -4.46
C GLY A 95 16.18 5.74 -5.54
N SER A 96 16.28 4.42 -5.71
CA SER A 96 15.31 3.67 -6.52
C SER A 96 13.88 3.80 -5.94
N PRO A 97 12.84 3.47 -6.73
CA PRO A 97 11.47 3.47 -6.22
C PRO A 97 11.22 2.47 -5.09
N TRP A 98 11.95 1.34 -5.03
CA TRP A 98 11.66 0.25 -4.07
C TRP A 98 10.21 -0.24 -4.15
N GLU A 99 9.73 -0.38 -5.38
CA GLU A 99 8.40 -0.90 -5.69
C GLU A 99 8.51 -1.84 -6.89
N THR A 100 7.97 -3.05 -6.78
CA THR A 100 8.00 -4.06 -7.86
C THR A 100 6.72 -4.90 -7.84
N LEU A 101 6.12 -5.13 -9.00
CA LEU A 101 5.03 -6.10 -9.14
C LEU A 101 5.56 -7.52 -8.96
N SER A 102 4.73 -8.42 -8.43
CA SER A 102 5.10 -9.83 -8.38
C SER A 102 4.81 -10.53 -9.71
N THR A 103 5.76 -11.35 -10.17
CA THR A 103 5.64 -12.22 -11.34
C THR A 103 5.42 -13.68 -10.95
N VAL A 104 5.19 -13.95 -9.66
CA VAL A 104 4.86 -15.27 -9.12
C VAL A 104 3.61 -15.17 -8.23
N PRO A 105 2.84 -16.26 -8.06
CA PRO A 105 1.70 -16.24 -7.14
C PRO A 105 2.13 -15.97 -5.70
N ARG A 106 1.44 -15.03 -5.04
CA ARG A 106 1.60 -14.73 -3.62
C ARG A 106 0.45 -13.87 -3.11
N GLU A 107 0.29 -13.85 -1.80
CA GLU A 107 -0.61 -12.91 -1.13
C GLU A 107 0.18 -11.70 -0.64
N PHE A 108 -0.44 -10.52 -0.74
CA PHE A 108 0.03 -9.29 -0.13
C PHE A 108 -0.98 -8.82 0.91
N THR A 109 -0.48 -8.46 2.09
CA THR A 109 -1.29 -7.81 3.13
C THR A 109 -1.04 -6.31 3.06
N PHE A 110 -2.09 -5.52 2.79
CA PHE A 110 -2.02 -4.07 2.83
C PHE A 110 -2.82 -3.51 4.00
N ALA A 111 -2.35 -2.42 4.59
CA ALA A 111 -3.06 -1.66 5.60
C ALA A 111 -3.32 -0.24 5.11
N LEU A 112 -4.57 0.22 5.27
CA LEU A 112 -4.90 1.64 5.22
C LEU A 112 -4.88 2.20 6.64
N THR A 113 -3.96 3.11 6.91
CA THR A 113 -3.90 3.89 8.16
C THR A 113 -4.44 5.29 7.91
N VAL A 114 -5.35 5.75 8.77
CA VAL A 114 -5.96 7.09 8.72
C VAL A 114 -5.70 7.82 10.03
N ARG A 115 -5.26 9.08 9.93
CA ARG A 115 -4.97 9.97 11.07
C ARG A 115 -5.84 11.21 10.96
N ASP A 116 -6.45 11.64 12.06
CA ASP A 116 -7.31 12.84 12.12
C ASP A 116 -6.52 14.16 12.16
N ASN A 117 -5.27 14.09 12.61
CA ASN A 117 -4.40 15.26 12.84
C ASN A 117 -5.03 16.31 13.78
N SER A 118 -5.85 15.86 14.72
CA SER A 118 -6.51 16.75 15.68
C SER A 118 -5.51 17.53 16.53
N VAL A 119 -5.75 18.83 16.71
CA VAL A 119 -4.84 19.71 17.46
C VAL A 119 -4.91 19.38 18.95
N GLY A 120 -3.75 19.12 19.56
CA GLY A 120 -3.67 18.78 20.98
C GLY A 120 -3.78 17.28 21.29
N GLY A 121 -3.95 16.44 20.28
CA GLY A 121 -3.87 14.98 20.41
C GLY A 121 -4.68 14.25 19.34
N GLY A 122 -4.01 13.85 18.26
CA GLY A 122 -4.66 13.13 17.17
C GLY A 122 -4.88 11.65 17.44
N GLY A 123 -5.91 11.10 16.83
CA GLY A 123 -6.30 9.70 16.77
C GLY A 123 -5.84 9.02 15.47
N VAL A 124 -5.81 7.70 15.52
CA VAL A 124 -5.45 6.85 14.38
C VAL A 124 -6.37 5.64 14.32
N ALA A 125 -6.79 5.27 13.12
CA ALA A 125 -7.45 4.02 12.84
C ALA A 125 -6.82 3.35 11.63
N TYR A 126 -6.92 2.03 11.55
CA TYR A 126 -6.45 1.29 10.40
C TYR A 126 -7.36 0.11 10.09
N ARG A 127 -7.30 -0.34 8.84
CA ARG A 127 -7.84 -1.64 8.40
C ARG A 127 -6.89 -2.31 7.43
N ASP A 128 -6.84 -3.63 7.52
CA ASP A 128 -6.08 -4.47 6.62
C ASP A 128 -6.98 -4.99 5.47
N MET A 129 -6.37 -5.34 4.34
CA MET A 129 -6.97 -6.03 3.21
C MET A 129 -5.94 -6.89 2.48
N THR A 130 -6.40 -7.87 1.69
CA THR A 130 -5.53 -8.82 0.98
C THR A 130 -5.62 -8.65 -0.54
N VAL A 131 -4.46 -8.51 -1.19
CA VAL A 131 -4.34 -8.65 -2.66
C VAL A 131 -3.70 -9.99 -2.95
N THR A 132 -4.46 -10.90 -3.55
CA THR A 132 -3.99 -12.22 -3.99
C THR A 132 -3.49 -12.12 -5.42
N VAL A 133 -2.22 -12.43 -5.65
CA VAL A 133 -1.65 -12.55 -6.99
C VAL A 133 -1.73 -14.01 -7.42
N VAL A 134 -2.37 -14.28 -8.55
CA VAL A 134 -2.49 -15.60 -9.18
C VAL A 134 -1.74 -15.65 -10.50
N ASP A 135 -1.38 -16.84 -10.97
CA ASP A 135 -0.79 -16.95 -12.31
C ASP A 135 -1.82 -16.63 -13.41
N ASN A 136 -1.38 -16.70 -14.66
CA ASN A 136 -2.25 -16.41 -15.81
C ASN A 136 -3.09 -17.63 -16.27
N ASP A 137 -2.89 -18.79 -15.65
CA ASP A 137 -3.42 -20.09 -16.09
C ASP A 137 -4.70 -20.51 -15.35
N GLY A 138 -5.12 -19.78 -14.30
CA GLY A 138 -6.46 -19.90 -13.69
C GLY A 138 -6.57 -20.90 -12.55
#